data_AF-N1NZU5-F1
#
_entry.id   AF-N1NZU5-F1
#
_cell.length_a   1.000
_cell.length_b   1.000
_cell.length_c   1.000
_cell.angle_alpha   90.00
_cell.angle_beta   90.00
_cell.angle_gamma   90.00
#
_symmetry.space_group_name_H-M   'P 1'
#
loop_
_entity.id
_entity.type
_entity.pdbx_description
1 polymer ?
#
loop_
_entity_poly.entity_id
_entity_poly.type
_entity_poly.pdbx_seq_one_letter_code
_entity_poly.pdbx_strand_id
1 'polypeptide(L)'
;MLLFSSFFSHNKCPKQKKGPQPLKVVKGTSKSCAKQGKIKGKEKLWQAKTGRLVMSETGETSEYYKQALEEYKEVQEDEDPDVWDTRISKTGCYVENLALQLCHAETGDWRQCFNEMALFRKCWEKNGNRERVSTVDVDGTTSKDSEKKK
;
A
#
# COMPACT_ATOMS: atom_id res chain seq x y z
N MET A 1 -3.86 54.68 -31.97
CA MET A 1 -4.54 54.36 -30.69
C MET A 1 -6.02 54.14 -31.00
N LEU A 2 -6.44 52.87 -31.07
CA LEU A 2 -7.86 52.49 -31.15
C LEU A 2 -8.09 51.42 -30.08
N LEU A 3 -8.87 51.81 -29.07
CA LEU A 3 -9.46 50.95 -28.05
C LEU A 3 -10.69 50.27 -28.68
N PHE A 4 -10.88 48.97 -28.52
CA PHE A 4 -12.20 48.33 -28.34
C PHE A 4 -12.01 46.85 -27.91
N SER A 5 -12.29 46.63 -26.63
CA SER A 5 -13.16 45.59 -26.07
C SER A 5 -13.02 44.12 -26.50
N SER A 6 -12.59 43.32 -25.53
CA SER A 6 -13.13 42.02 -25.10
C SER A 6 -14.26 41.41 -25.94
N PHE A 7 -14.06 40.17 -26.40
CA PHE A 7 -14.90 39.00 -26.11
C PHE A 7 -14.49 37.85 -27.04
N PHE A 8 -13.86 36.79 -26.52
CA PHE A 8 -14.12 35.47 -27.08
C PHE A 8 -14.37 34.45 -25.97
N SER A 9 -15.67 34.18 -25.87
CA SER A 9 -16.39 33.11 -25.23
C SER A 9 -15.66 31.75 -25.26
N HIS A 10 -15.48 31.20 -24.05
CA HIS A 10 -15.70 29.80 -23.66
C HIS A 10 -15.18 28.67 -24.57
N ASN A 11 -14.06 28.07 -24.18
CA ASN A 11 -13.90 26.62 -24.32
C ASN A 11 -13.88 25.96 -22.95
N LYS A 12 -14.79 25.00 -22.81
CA LYS A 12 -15.26 24.37 -21.58
C LYS A 12 -14.13 23.66 -20.85
N CYS A 13 -14.00 23.92 -19.55
CA CYS A 13 -13.31 23.02 -18.63
C CYS A 13 -13.96 21.61 -18.67
N PRO A 14 -13.16 20.53 -18.66
CA PRO A 14 -13.69 19.19 -18.52
C PRO A 14 -14.45 19.07 -17.19
N LYS A 15 -15.67 18.54 -17.29
CA LYS A 15 -16.59 18.32 -16.18
C LYS A 15 -15.91 17.41 -15.16
N GLN A 16 -15.69 17.92 -13.95
CA GLN A 16 -15.37 17.09 -12.80
C GLN A 16 -16.46 16.02 -12.63
N LYS A 17 -16.08 14.75 -12.74
CA LYS A 17 -16.94 13.65 -12.31
C LYS A 17 -17.10 13.78 -10.80
N LYS A 18 -18.32 14.05 -10.36
CA LYS A 18 -18.70 14.16 -8.96
C LYS A 18 -18.44 12.80 -8.30
N GLY A 19 -17.37 12.70 -7.53
CA GLY A 19 -17.20 11.62 -6.57
C GLY A 19 -18.32 11.66 -5.53
N PRO A 20 -18.53 10.58 -4.76
CA PRO A 20 -19.53 10.54 -3.69
C PRO A 20 -19.33 11.72 -2.74
N GLN A 21 -20.44 12.40 -2.46
CA GLN A 21 -20.55 13.63 -1.68
C GLN A 21 -19.84 13.51 -0.32
N PRO A 22 -19.21 14.58 0.21
CA PRO A 22 -18.78 14.59 1.59
C PRO A 22 -20.01 14.47 2.51
N LEU A 23 -19.98 13.48 3.40
CA LEU A 23 -20.97 13.32 4.47
C LEU A 23 -21.02 14.63 5.27
N LYS A 24 -22.21 15.23 5.33
CA LYS A 24 -22.46 16.44 6.11
C LYS A 24 -22.23 16.13 7.59
N VAL A 25 -21.26 16.80 8.19
CA VAL A 25 -21.09 16.85 9.65
C VAL A 25 -22.30 17.56 10.24
N VAL A 26 -23.26 16.79 10.74
CA VAL A 26 -24.33 17.31 11.60
C VAL A 26 -23.72 17.62 12.98
N LYS A 27 -23.74 18.89 13.37
CA LYS A 27 -23.37 19.32 14.72
C LYS A 27 -24.45 18.83 15.69
N GLY A 28 -24.24 17.65 16.27
CA GLY A 28 -25.05 17.12 17.35
C GLY A 28 -24.75 17.87 18.64
N THR A 29 -25.77 18.52 19.20
CA THR A 29 -25.71 19.16 20.50
C THR A 29 -25.56 18.10 21.60
N SER A 30 -24.59 18.34 22.48
CA SER A 30 -24.41 17.61 23.73
C SER A 30 -25.72 17.51 24.50
N LYS A 31 -26.11 16.29 24.88
CA LYS A 31 -26.90 15.99 26.07
C LYS A 31 -26.73 14.52 26.45
N SER A 32 -26.07 14.33 27.59
CA SER A 32 -26.00 13.11 28.39
C SER A 32 -27.38 12.53 28.69
N CYS A 33 -27.54 11.20 28.61
CA CYS A 33 -27.95 10.39 29.75
C CYS A 33 -27.89 8.90 29.41
N ALA A 34 -27.30 8.13 30.33
CA ALA A 34 -27.17 6.69 30.28
C ALA A 34 -28.54 5.98 30.21
N LYS A 35 -28.66 4.99 29.32
CA LYS A 35 -29.54 3.83 29.52
C LYS A 35 -28.79 2.57 29.08
N GLN A 36 -28.64 1.67 30.05
CA GLN A 36 -27.98 0.38 29.91
C GLN A 36 -28.89 -0.54 29.08
N GLY A 37 -28.54 -0.76 27.82
CA GLY A 37 -29.09 -1.82 26.98
C GLY A 37 -28.21 -3.05 27.10
N LYS A 38 -28.75 -4.15 27.63
CA LYS A 38 -28.03 -5.42 27.79
C LYS A 38 -27.97 -6.14 26.45
N ILE A 39 -26.89 -5.93 25.69
CA ILE A 39 -26.57 -6.71 24.50
C ILE A 39 -25.97 -8.04 24.98
N LYS A 40 -26.78 -9.11 25.05
CA LYS A 40 -26.25 -10.47 25.16
C LYS A 40 -25.76 -10.88 23.78
N GLY A 41 -24.46 -10.75 23.55
CA GLY A 41 -23.82 -11.21 22.33
C GLY A 41 -22.38 -10.78 22.28
N LYS A 42 -21.47 -11.71 22.62
CA LYS A 42 -20.01 -11.66 22.39
C LYS A 42 -19.34 -10.40 22.97
N GLU A 43 -19.32 -10.41 24.29
CA GLU A 43 -18.54 -9.52 25.13
C GLU A 43 -17.03 -9.77 24.90
N LYS A 44 -16.30 -8.65 24.79
CA LYS A 44 -14.87 -8.44 25.05
C LYS A 44 -13.89 -8.82 23.94
N LEU A 45 -13.34 -7.78 23.29
CA LEU A 45 -11.89 -7.62 23.32
C LEU A 45 -11.41 -6.19 23.01
N TRP A 46 -11.81 -5.21 23.83
CA TRP A 46 -10.98 -4.01 23.99
C TRP A 46 -9.92 -4.33 25.03
N GLN A 47 -8.77 -4.86 24.61
CA GLN A 47 -7.61 -5.05 25.48
C GLN A 47 -6.96 -3.70 25.78
N ALA A 48 -7.54 -2.95 26.73
CA ALA A 48 -7.05 -1.67 27.20
C ALA A 48 -5.85 -1.78 28.17
N LYS A 49 -4.97 -2.78 28.02
CA LYS A 49 -3.89 -3.04 29.00
C LYS A 49 -2.47 -2.93 28.45
N THR A 50 -2.28 -2.85 27.14
CA THR A 50 -0.95 -2.75 26.51
C THR A 50 -0.72 -1.46 25.73
N GLY A 51 -1.77 -0.64 25.49
CA GLY A 51 -1.66 0.59 24.70
C GLY A 51 -1.13 0.39 23.28
N ARG A 52 -1.08 -0.87 22.79
CA ARG A 52 -0.48 -1.23 21.51
C ARG A 52 -1.59 -1.50 20.50
N LEU A 53 -1.73 -0.57 19.55
CA LEU A 53 -2.61 -0.72 18.39
C LEU A 53 -2.17 -1.95 17.59
N VAL A 54 -3.07 -2.93 17.48
CA VAL A 54 -2.82 -4.18 16.75
C VAL A 54 -3.10 -3.97 15.27
N MET A 55 -2.32 -3.10 14.63
CA MET A 55 -2.40 -2.83 13.19
C MET A 55 -1.78 -3.96 12.35
N SER A 56 -1.15 -4.95 12.99
CA SER A 56 -0.49 -6.08 12.33
C SER A 56 -1.37 -7.29 12.09
N GLU A 57 -2.40 -7.51 12.91
CA GLU A 57 -3.26 -8.70 12.77
C GLU A 57 -4.21 -8.60 11.57
N THR A 58 -4.54 -7.38 11.12
CA THR A 58 -5.42 -7.18 9.97
C THR A 58 -4.77 -7.52 8.63
N GLY A 59 -3.44 -7.41 8.54
CA GLY A 59 -2.72 -7.70 7.30
C GLY A 59 -2.57 -9.19 7.06
N GLU A 60 -2.18 -9.96 8.08
CA GLU A 60 -1.90 -11.41 7.93
C GLU A 60 -3.20 -12.21 7.71
N THR A 61 -4.34 -11.65 8.10
CA THR A 61 -5.66 -12.25 7.92
C THR A 61 -6.42 -11.71 6.71
N SER A 62 -5.81 -10.78 5.94
CA SER A 62 -6.45 -10.18 4.77
C SER A 62 -6.69 -11.23 3.66
N GLU A 63 -7.72 -10.98 2.85
CA GLU A 63 -8.02 -11.82 1.69
C GLU A 63 -6.84 -11.86 0.70
N TYR A 64 -6.19 -10.71 0.49
CA TYR A 64 -4.99 -10.59 -0.35
C TYR A 64 -3.84 -11.49 0.11
N TYR A 65 -3.61 -11.62 1.43
CA TYR A 65 -2.55 -12.47 1.96
C TYR A 65 -2.82 -13.95 1.70
N LYS A 66 -4.09 -14.38 1.83
CA LYS A 66 -4.49 -15.76 1.54
C LYS A 66 -4.33 -16.08 0.06
N GLN A 67 -4.78 -15.18 -0.81
CA GLN A 67 -4.60 -15.35 -2.25
C GLN A 67 -3.11 -15.42 -2.62
N ALA A 68 -2.29 -14.52 -2.08
CA ALA A 68 -0.85 -14.53 -2.31
C ALA A 68 -0.16 -15.81 -1.81
N LEU A 69 -0.67 -16.43 -0.74
CA LEU A 69 -0.13 -17.68 -0.22
C LEU A 69 -0.43 -18.86 -1.14
N GLU A 70 -1.62 -18.91 -1.75
CA GLU A 70 -1.94 -19.96 -2.71
C GLU A 70 -1.12 -19.80 -4.00
N GLU A 71 -1.02 -18.59 -4.55
CA GLU A 71 -0.20 -18.30 -5.73
C GLU A 71 1.29 -18.61 -5.49
N TYR A 72 1.81 -18.29 -4.30
CA TYR A 72 3.18 -18.67 -3.94
C TYR A 72 3.42 -20.19 -3.96
N LYS A 73 2.42 -21.00 -3.56
CA LYS A 73 2.55 -22.47 -3.64
C LYS A 73 2.63 -22.92 -5.09
N GLU A 74 1.82 -22.35 -5.98
CA GLU A 74 1.87 -22.65 -7.41
C GLU A 74 3.26 -22.32 -7.98
N VAL A 75 3.84 -21.17 -7.62
CA VAL A 75 5.20 -20.77 -8.02
C VAL A 75 6.30 -21.68 -7.43
N GLN A 76 6.09 -22.28 -6.25
CA GLN A 76 7.04 -23.24 -5.68
C GLN A 76 6.98 -24.61 -6.37
N GLU A 77 5.84 -24.97 -6.95
CA GLU A 77 5.64 -26.22 -7.69
C GLU A 77 5.99 -26.08 -9.19
N ASP A 78 6.16 -24.85 -9.67
CA ASP A 78 6.58 -24.58 -11.04
C ASP A 78 8.09 -24.87 -11.23
N GLU A 79 8.41 -25.67 -12.26
CA GLU A 79 9.77 -26.06 -12.63
C GLU A 79 10.50 -24.96 -13.42
N ASP A 80 9.78 -24.01 -14.03
CA ASP A 80 10.34 -22.87 -14.77
C ASP A 80 9.65 -21.55 -14.37
N PRO A 81 9.77 -21.14 -13.10
CA PRO A 81 9.16 -19.90 -12.62
C PRO A 81 9.81 -18.70 -13.30
N ASP A 82 9.03 -17.64 -13.53
CA ASP A 82 9.52 -16.50 -14.28
C ASP A 82 10.70 -15.78 -13.58
N VAL A 83 11.44 -14.97 -14.34
CA VAL A 83 12.64 -14.26 -13.84
C VAL A 83 12.32 -13.28 -12.70
N TRP A 84 11.10 -12.74 -12.68
CA TRP A 84 10.62 -11.84 -11.65
C TRP A 84 10.24 -12.62 -10.38
N ASP A 85 9.47 -13.70 -10.49
CA ASP A 85 9.07 -14.60 -9.41
C ASP A 85 10.28 -15.22 -8.73
N THR A 86 11.26 -15.67 -9.51
CA THR A 86 12.54 -16.17 -9.00
C THR A 86 13.24 -15.12 -8.14
N ARG A 87 13.22 -13.85 -8.56
CA ARG A 87 13.90 -12.76 -7.85
C ARG A 87 13.19 -12.39 -6.55
N ILE A 88 11.87 -12.35 -6.56
CA ILE A 88 11.07 -12.05 -5.38
C ILE A 88 11.15 -13.22 -4.40
N SER A 89 11.07 -14.47 -4.88
CA SER A 89 11.25 -15.67 -4.04
C SER A 89 12.59 -15.68 -3.33
N LYS A 90 13.69 -15.25 -3.99
CA LYS A 90 15.01 -15.08 -3.37
C LYS A 90 15.06 -14.05 -2.24
N THR A 91 14.09 -13.14 -2.13
CA THR A 91 14.00 -12.20 -0.99
C THR A 91 13.37 -12.83 0.24
N GLY A 92 12.67 -13.97 0.09
CA GLY A 92 11.91 -14.64 1.13
C GLY A 92 10.68 -13.86 1.63
N CYS A 93 10.21 -12.88 0.85
CA CYS A 93 9.04 -12.03 1.16
C CYS A 93 8.03 -12.01 0.01
N TYR A 94 7.86 -13.14 -0.67
CA TYR A 94 7.01 -13.25 -1.85
C TYR A 94 5.54 -12.98 -1.52
N VAL A 95 5.03 -13.63 -0.48
CA VAL A 95 3.62 -13.53 -0.07
C VAL A 95 3.24 -12.10 0.29
N GLU A 96 4.05 -11.42 1.11
CA GLU A 96 3.78 -10.03 1.51
C GLU A 96 3.90 -9.06 0.32
N ASN A 97 4.82 -9.33 -0.61
CA ASN A 97 4.97 -8.52 -1.81
C ASN A 97 3.75 -8.64 -2.73
N LEU A 98 3.32 -9.88 -3.02
CA LEU A 98 2.18 -10.16 -3.86
C LEU A 98 0.88 -9.66 -3.21
N ALA A 99 0.68 -9.85 -1.90
CA ALA A 99 -0.47 -9.33 -1.18
C ALA A 99 -0.59 -7.79 -1.30
N LEU A 100 0.53 -7.08 -1.23
CA LEU A 100 0.56 -5.63 -1.43
C LEU A 100 0.18 -5.25 -2.88
N GLN A 101 0.66 -6.00 -3.87
CA GLN A 101 0.31 -5.78 -5.27
C GLN A 101 -1.16 -6.06 -5.56
N LEU A 102 -1.72 -7.14 -5.00
CA LEU A 102 -3.13 -7.48 -5.11
C LEU A 102 -4.03 -6.38 -4.51
N CYS A 103 -3.67 -5.87 -3.32
CA CYS A 103 -4.39 -4.74 -2.72
C CYS A 103 -4.40 -3.51 -3.64
N HIS A 104 -3.27 -3.19 -4.26
CA HIS A 104 -3.21 -2.07 -5.20
C HIS A 104 -3.96 -2.35 -6.51
N ALA A 105 -3.92 -3.59 -7.01
CA ALA A 105 -4.64 -3.96 -8.22
C ALA A 105 -6.15 -3.78 -8.06
N GLU A 106 -6.70 -4.08 -6.87
CA GLU A 106 -8.11 -3.85 -6.56
C GLU A 106 -8.43 -2.38 -6.29
N THR A 107 -7.64 -1.72 -5.43
CA THR A 107 -7.98 -0.37 -4.92
C THR A 107 -7.52 0.76 -5.83
N GLY A 108 -6.44 0.56 -6.60
CA GLY A 108 -5.76 1.59 -7.38
C GLY A 108 -5.08 2.69 -6.56
N ASP A 109 -4.99 2.54 -5.23
CA ASP A 109 -4.35 3.52 -4.34
C ASP A 109 -3.55 2.82 -3.24
N TRP A 110 -2.22 2.95 -3.33
CA TRP A 110 -1.26 2.42 -2.36
C TRP A 110 -1.48 2.92 -0.93
N ARG A 111 -2.14 4.08 -0.76
CA ARG A 111 -2.48 4.64 0.56
C ARG A 111 -3.62 3.86 1.24
N GLN A 112 -4.37 3.02 0.53
CA GLN A 112 -5.34 2.14 1.18
C GLN A 112 -4.69 0.83 1.67
N CYS A 113 -3.49 0.51 1.17
CA CYS A 113 -2.77 -0.75 1.44
C CYS A 113 -1.72 -0.62 2.56
N PHE A 114 -1.99 0.19 3.59
CA PHE A 114 -1.01 0.44 4.67
C PHE A 114 -0.68 -0.83 5.48
N ASN A 115 -1.63 -1.76 5.61
CA ASN A 115 -1.45 -2.98 6.39
C ASN A 115 -0.50 -3.94 5.67
N GLU A 116 -0.75 -4.20 4.39
CA GLU A 116 0.05 -5.03 3.50
C GLU A 116 1.46 -4.43 3.35
N MET A 117 1.55 -3.10 3.24
CA MET A 117 2.83 -2.41 3.19
C MET A 117 3.62 -2.55 4.49
N ALA A 118 2.95 -2.51 5.65
CA ALA A 118 3.61 -2.72 6.95
C ALA A 118 4.13 -4.16 7.10
N LEU A 119 3.40 -5.16 6.59
CA LEU A 119 3.87 -6.55 6.58
C LEU A 119 5.07 -6.75 5.67
N PHE A 120 5.00 -6.23 4.44
CA PHE A 120 6.11 -6.32 3.50
C PHE A 120 7.39 -5.69 4.08
N ARG A 121 7.29 -4.51 4.71
CA ARG A 121 8.43 -3.88 5.39
C ARG A 121 9.01 -4.74 6.50
N LYS A 122 8.16 -5.33 7.35
CA LYS A 122 8.60 -6.22 8.44
C LYS A 122 9.31 -7.46 7.92
N CYS A 123 8.76 -8.11 6.89
CA CYS A 123 9.42 -9.24 6.25
C CYS A 123 10.77 -8.81 5.67
N TRP A 124 10.80 -7.68 4.96
CA TRP A 124 12.01 -7.15 4.34
C TRP A 124 13.16 -6.92 5.33
N GLU A 125 12.83 -6.31 6.48
CA GLU A 125 13.79 -6.09 7.57
C GLU A 125 14.25 -7.42 8.20
N LYS A 126 13.32 -8.34 8.47
CA LYS A 126 13.61 -9.66 9.06
C LYS A 126 14.56 -10.49 8.19
N ASN A 127 14.41 -10.41 6.87
CA ASN A 127 15.21 -11.17 5.92
C ASN A 127 16.53 -10.48 5.54
N GLY A 128 16.87 -9.35 6.18
CA GLY A 128 18.16 -8.67 5.95
C GLY A 128 18.27 -8.01 4.56
N ASN A 129 17.15 -7.72 3.89
CA ASN A 129 17.15 -7.26 2.51
C ASN A 129 17.59 -5.78 2.34
N ARG A 130 18.08 -5.12 3.39
CA ARG A 130 18.44 -3.69 3.36
C ARG A 130 19.65 -3.39 2.47
N GLU A 131 20.59 -4.32 2.37
CA GLU A 131 21.77 -4.17 1.51
C GLU A 131 21.43 -4.26 0.01
N ARG A 132 20.27 -4.84 -0.35
CA ARG A 132 19.82 -4.97 -1.74
C ARG A 132 19.45 -3.63 -2.40
N VAL A 133 19.31 -2.56 -1.61
CA VAL A 133 18.84 -1.24 -2.06
C VAL A 133 19.85 -0.13 -1.75
N SER A 134 21.14 -0.46 -1.61
CA SER A 134 22.17 0.56 -1.48
C SER A 134 22.22 1.45 -2.73
N THR A 135 22.16 2.76 -2.54
CA THR A 135 22.39 3.72 -3.62
C THR A 135 23.89 3.84 -3.87
N VAL A 136 24.30 3.81 -5.14
CA VAL A 136 25.66 4.19 -5.53
C VAL A 136 25.66 5.68 -5.85
N ASP A 137 26.67 6.40 -5.36
CA ASP A 137 26.90 7.78 -5.78
C ASP A 137 27.35 7.76 -7.24
N VAL A 138 26.83 8.68 -8.06
CA VAL A 138 27.35 8.88 -9.42
C VAL A 138 28.65 9.66 -9.28
N ASP A 139 29.77 8.95 -9.17
CA ASP A 139 31.09 9.53 -9.19
C ASP A 139 31.35 10.15 -10.58
N GLY A 140 31.58 11.47 -10.61
CA GLY A 140 31.76 12.26 -11.83
C GLY A 140 33.05 11.97 -12.62
N THR A 141 33.63 10.76 -12.49
CA THR A 141 34.92 10.36 -13.06
C THR A 141 34.86 9.03 -13.79
N THR A 142 33.83 8.79 -14.61
CA THR A 142 33.93 7.76 -15.66
C THR A 142 34.60 8.34 -16.91
N SER A 143 35.87 8.72 -16.80
CA SER A 143 36.72 8.91 -17.97
C SER A 143 38.11 8.32 -17.72
N LYS A 144 38.38 7.25 -18.48
CA LYS A 144 39.63 6.50 -18.63
C LYS A 144 39.92 5.45 -17.56
N ASP A 145 39.49 4.22 -17.85
CA ASP A 145 40.36 3.04 -17.77
C ASP A 145 39.73 1.95 -18.66
N SER A 146 40.17 1.88 -19.90
CA SER A 146 41.31 1.08 -20.38
C SER A 146 40.86 -0.31 -20.83
N GLU A 147 40.47 -0.33 -22.11
CA GLU A 147 40.92 -1.36 -23.04
C GLU A 147 42.30 -1.89 -22.61
N LYS A 148 42.39 -3.20 -22.36
CA LYS A 148 43.57 -4.09 -22.40
C LYS A 148 43.79 -4.97 -21.16
N LYS A 149 43.34 -6.22 -21.26
CA LYS A 149 44.07 -7.42 -20.80
C LYS A 149 43.49 -8.64 -21.52
N LYS A 150 44.01 -8.93 -22.71
CA LYS A 150 44.91 -10.06 -23.03
C LYS A 150 44.26 -11.43 -22.84
#